data_AF-A0A7J2KC02-F1
#
_entry.id   AF-A0A7J2KC02-F1
#
_cell.length_a   1.000
_cell.length_b   1.000
_cell.length_c   1.000
_cell.angle_alpha   90.00
_cell.angle_beta   90.00
_cell.angle_gamma   90.00
#
_symmetry.space_group_name_H-M   'P 1'
#
loop_
_entity.id
_entity.type
_entity.pdbx_description
1 polymer ?
#
loop_
_entity_poly.entity_id
_entity_poly.type
_entity_poly.pdbx_seq_one_letter_code
_entity_poly.pdbx_strand_id
1 'polypeptide(L)'
;MNLGEARIIFLKVKEALSKSGLPDLDYALNPYMGCWHSCIYCYARLYTWYKEIADNWGRIIAVKENIVEVLRREIKYKPRGIVGVGTITDAYQPVEALYEITQKSLKVLFSAGFHASIQTKNPLIL
;
A
#
# COMPACT_ATOMS: atom_id res chain seq x y z
N MET A 1 19.31 7.75 4.21
CA MET A 1 18.10 8.43 3.67
C MET A 1 17.38 9.04 4.85
N ASN A 2 17.34 10.37 4.95
CA ASN A 2 16.72 11.05 6.10
C ASN A 2 15.21 10.95 5.90
N LEU A 3 14.54 10.04 6.61
CA LEU A 3 13.10 9.81 6.43
C LEU A 3 12.26 11.04 6.83
N GLY A 4 12.82 12.04 7.48
CA GLY A 4 12.04 13.13 8.07
C GLY A 4 11.32 12.67 9.34
N GLU A 5 10.55 13.58 9.94
CA GLU A 5 9.99 13.46 11.30
C GLU A 5 8.82 12.48 11.45
N ALA A 6 8.46 11.70 10.42
CA ALA A 6 7.28 10.85 10.53
C ALA A 6 7.53 9.64 11.46
N ARG A 7 6.62 9.45 12.42
CA ARG A 7 6.61 8.29 13.30
C ARG A 7 6.16 7.05 12.52
N ILE A 8 7.04 6.05 12.45
CA ILE A 8 6.71 4.75 11.86
C ILE A 8 6.08 3.85 12.91
N ILE A 9 4.96 3.22 12.56
CA ILE A 9 4.35 2.15 13.36
C ILE A 9 4.16 0.90 12.51
N PHE A 10 4.03 -0.25 13.17
CA PHE A 10 3.82 -1.53 12.51
C PHE A 10 2.45 -2.08 12.86
N LEU A 11 1.76 -2.58 11.84
CA LEU A 11 0.44 -3.18 11.99
C LEU A 11 0.41 -4.56 11.31
N LYS A 12 -0.33 -5.49 11.90
CA LYS A 12 -0.67 -6.75 11.25
C LYS A 12 -2.05 -6.67 10.62
N VAL A 13 -2.19 -7.28 9.46
CA VAL A 13 -3.46 -7.37 8.72
C VAL A 13 -3.88 -8.81 8.54
N LYS A 14 -5.19 -9.00 8.33
CA LYS A 14 -5.81 -10.29 8.03
C LYS A 14 -6.12 -10.47 6.54
N GLU A 15 -6.23 -9.36 5.81
CA GLU A 15 -6.47 -9.32 4.37
C GLU A 15 -5.43 -8.43 3.67
N ALA A 16 -4.92 -8.88 2.52
CA ALA A 16 -4.02 -8.12 1.66
C ALA A 16 -4.74 -7.49 0.45
N LEU A 17 -5.59 -8.27 -0.23
CA LEU A 17 -6.33 -7.87 -1.43
C LEU A 17 -7.81 -7.63 -1.10
N SER A 18 -8.19 -6.38 -0.83
CA SER A 18 -9.61 -6.03 -0.74
C SER A 18 -10.20 -5.85 -2.15
N LYS A 19 -11.51 -6.06 -2.33
CA LYS A 19 -12.18 -5.67 -3.59
C LYS A 19 -12.05 -4.17 -3.83
N SER A 20 -11.77 -3.77 -5.06
CA SER A 20 -11.70 -2.36 -5.43
C SER A 20 -13.08 -1.87 -5.90
N GLY A 21 -13.41 -0.62 -5.54
CA GLY A 21 -14.56 0.10 -6.08
C GLY A 21 -14.20 1.06 -7.23
N LEU A 22 -12.92 1.14 -7.58
CA LEU A 22 -12.45 1.95 -8.71
C LEU A 22 -12.67 1.21 -10.04
N PRO A 23 -12.99 1.92 -11.14
CA PRO A 23 -13.09 1.30 -12.46
C PRO A 23 -11.77 0.62 -12.84
N ASP A 24 -11.87 -0.47 -13.60
CA ASP A 24 -10.74 -1.21 -14.17
C ASP A 24 -9.79 -1.87 -13.16
N LEU A 25 -10.13 -1.86 -11.87
CA LEU A 25 -9.38 -2.54 -10.81
C LEU A 25 -10.26 -3.58 -10.13
N ASP A 26 -9.80 -4.82 -10.09
CA ASP A 26 -10.48 -5.92 -9.40
C ASP A 26 -10.21 -5.89 -7.89
N TYR A 27 -8.99 -5.51 -7.51
CA TYR A 27 -8.50 -5.54 -6.14
C TYR A 27 -7.70 -4.28 -5.81
N ALA A 28 -7.64 -3.96 -4.52
CA ALA A 28 -6.74 -2.97 -3.95
C ALA A 28 -5.76 -3.64 -2.99
N LEU A 29 -4.48 -3.32 -3.15
CA LEU A 29 -3.41 -3.69 -2.24
C LEU A 29 -2.79 -2.40 -1.71
N ASN A 30 -2.82 -2.19 -0.40
CA ASN A 30 -2.25 -1.00 0.22
C ASN A 30 -1.19 -1.42 1.24
N PRO A 31 0.10 -1.54 0.85
CA PRO A 31 1.19 -1.96 1.73
C PRO A 31 1.39 -1.06 2.96
N TYR A 32 1.08 0.22 2.80
CA TYR A 32 1.23 1.25 3.81
C TYR A 32 -0.11 1.93 4.11
N MET A 33 -0.17 2.60 5.27
CA MET A 33 -1.26 3.50 5.63
C MET A 33 -0.67 4.83 6.12
N GLY A 34 -1.27 5.94 5.70
CA GLY A 34 -0.59 7.23 5.71
C GLY A 34 0.30 7.41 4.49
N CYS A 35 0.56 8.66 4.11
CA CYS A 35 1.41 8.97 2.96
C CYS A 35 2.28 10.20 3.20
N TRP A 36 3.58 10.05 2.99
CA TRP A 36 4.60 11.10 3.21
C TRP A 36 4.37 12.40 2.45
N HIS A 37 3.68 12.31 1.30
CA HIS A 37 3.46 13.49 0.45
C HIS A 37 2.53 14.52 1.09
N SER A 38 1.74 14.11 2.09
CA SER A 38 0.75 14.92 2.79
C SER A 38 -0.04 15.91 1.91
N CYS A 39 -0.45 15.45 0.72
CA CYS A 39 -1.14 16.32 -0.24
C CYS A 39 -2.41 16.92 0.39
N ILE A 40 -2.58 18.24 0.25
CA ILE A 40 -3.73 18.96 0.83
C ILE A 40 -5.09 18.43 0.32
N TYR A 41 -5.11 17.88 -0.90
CA TYR A 41 -6.29 17.34 -1.57
C TYR A 41 -6.41 15.81 -1.45
N CYS A 42 -5.69 15.17 -0.53
CA CYS A 42 -5.63 13.71 -0.46
C CYS A 42 -6.96 13.11 0.02
N TYR A 43 -7.72 12.51 -0.90
CA TYR A 43 -8.97 11.81 -0.58
C TYR A 43 -8.79 10.61 0.35
N ALA A 44 -7.61 9.99 0.32
CA ALA A 44 -7.30 8.80 1.11
C ALA A 44 -7.44 8.98 2.63
N ARG A 45 -7.39 10.23 3.12
CA ARG A 45 -7.65 10.55 4.52
C ARG A 45 -9.03 10.07 4.97
N LEU A 46 -10.03 10.16 4.09
CA LEU A 46 -11.41 9.75 4.37
C LEU A 46 -11.59 8.23 4.39
N TYR A 47 -10.77 7.50 3.63
CA TYR A 47 -10.82 6.03 3.53
C TYR A 47 -9.88 5.33 4.52
N THR A 48 -9.07 6.08 5.24
CA THR A 48 -8.15 5.53 6.24
C THR A 48 -8.90 5.28 7.54
N TRP A 49 -9.15 4.00 7.83
CA TRP A 49 -9.92 3.59 9.00
C TRP A 49 -9.21 3.86 10.33
N TYR A 50 -7.89 3.98 10.35
CA TYR A 50 -7.13 4.28 11.55
C TYR A 50 -7.10 5.80 11.80
N LYS A 51 -8.01 6.27 12.66
CA LYS A 51 -8.25 7.70 12.89
C LYS A 51 -6.98 8.49 13.27
N GLU A 52 -6.11 7.96 14.13
CA GLU A 52 -4.84 8.63 14.50
C GLU A 52 -3.97 8.93 13.26
N ILE A 53 -3.91 8.01 12.29
CA ILE A 53 -3.12 8.19 11.06
C ILE A 53 -3.82 9.17 10.12
N ALA A 54 -5.15 9.08 9.99
CA ALA A 54 -5.93 9.98 9.17
C ALA A 54 -5.78 11.45 9.64
N ASP A 55 -5.86 11.68 10.95
CA ASP A 55 -5.74 13.00 11.56
C ASP A 55 -4.28 13.53 11.52
N ASN A 56 -3.29 12.65 11.43
CA ASN A 56 -1.85 12.99 11.38
C ASN A 56 -1.21 12.63 10.03
N TRP A 57 -1.93 12.87 8.93
CA TRP A 57 -1.51 12.46 7.59
C TRP A 57 -0.12 13.00 7.20
N GLY A 58 0.80 12.09 6.86
CA GLY A 58 2.19 12.42 6.53
C GLY A 58 3.13 12.55 7.74
N ARG A 59 2.60 12.50 8.96
CA ARG A 59 3.40 12.47 10.21
C ARG A 59 3.39 11.11 10.88
N ILE A 60 2.40 10.27 10.61
CA ILE A 60 2.37 8.87 11.06
C ILE A 60 2.19 7.99 9.84
N ILE A 61 3.07 7.00 9.70
CA ILE A 61 3.02 6.03 8.60
C ILE A 61 3.03 4.64 9.22
N ALA A 62 2.00 3.86 8.91
CA ALA A 62 1.93 2.47 9.32
C ALA A 62 2.39 1.54 8.20
N VAL A 63 3.31 0.65 8.57
CA VAL A 63 3.83 -0.43 7.74
C VAL A 63 3.05 -1.70 8.06
N LYS A 64 2.39 -2.29 7.06
CA LYS A 64 1.66 -3.55 7.25
C LYS A 64 2.63 -4.74 7.15
N GLU A 65 3.32 -5.03 8.23
CA GLU A 65 4.50 -5.90 8.27
C GLU A 65 4.27 -7.32 7.71
N ASN A 66 3.07 -7.88 7.88
CA ASN A 66 2.74 -9.24 7.46
C ASN A 66 1.97 -9.30 6.13
N ILE A 67 1.77 -8.17 5.43
CA ILE A 67 0.88 -8.14 4.26
C ILE A 67 1.37 -9.03 3.12
N VAL A 68 2.69 -9.19 2.94
CA VAL A 68 3.26 -10.08 1.91
C VAL A 68 2.95 -11.55 2.22
N GLU A 69 3.00 -11.95 3.49
CA GLU A 69 2.64 -13.31 3.92
C GLU A 69 1.16 -13.59 3.69
N VAL A 70 0.30 -12.63 4.03
CA VAL A 70 -1.15 -12.71 3.77
C VAL A 70 -1.41 -12.79 2.27
N LEU A 71 -0.77 -11.94 1.47
CA LEU A 71 -0.88 -11.94 0.01
C LEU A 71 -0.52 -13.31 -0.60
N ARG A 72 0.57 -13.93 -0.16
CA ARG A 72 1.00 -15.27 -0.62
C ARG A 72 -0.05 -16.36 -0.38
N ARG A 73 -0.89 -16.20 0.66
CA ARG A 73 -2.02 -17.11 0.92
C ARG A 73 -3.16 -16.81 -0.04
N GLU A 74 -3.53 -15.54 -0.17
CA GLU A 74 -4.69 -15.08 -0.94
C GLU A 74 -4.58 -15.37 -2.44
N ILE A 75 -3.41 -15.16 -3.04
CA ILE A 75 -3.19 -15.36 -4.49
C ILE A 75 -3.45 -16.81 -4.95
N LYS A 76 -3.45 -17.79 -4.04
CA LYS A 76 -3.69 -19.21 -4.36
C LYS A 76 -5.14 -19.46 -4.78
N TYR A 77 -6.08 -18.68 -4.25
CA TYR A 77 -7.51 -18.93 -4.43
C TYR A 77 -8.29 -17.72 -4.97
N LYS A 78 -7.75 -16.50 -4.89
CA LYS A 78 -8.42 -15.34 -5.51
C LYS A 78 -8.33 -15.41 -7.05
N PRO A 79 -9.42 -15.11 -7.79
CA PRO A 79 -9.37 -14.93 -9.23
C PRO A 79 -8.32 -13.91 -9.65
N ARG A 80 -7.74 -14.11 -10.84
CA ARG A 80 -6.65 -13.29 -11.36
C ARG A 80 -7.30 -12.05 -11.95
N GLY A 81 -6.66 -10.91 -11.74
CA GLY A 81 -7.21 -9.62 -12.11
C GLY A 81 -6.18 -8.51 -11.98
N ILE A 82 -6.66 -7.28 -12.12
CA ILE A 82 -5.86 -6.07 -12.02
C ILE A 82 -5.89 -5.56 -10.58
N VAL A 83 -4.71 -5.45 -9.96
CA VAL A 83 -4.54 -4.98 -8.59
C VAL A 83 -4.06 -3.53 -8.60
N GLY A 84 -4.87 -2.62 -8.07
CA GLY A 84 -4.41 -1.28 -7.73
C GLY A 84 -3.51 -1.34 -6.52
N VAL A 85 -2.23 -0.99 -6.68
CA VAL A 85 -1.27 -0.99 -5.57
C VAL A 85 -1.04 0.44 -5.11
N GLY A 86 -1.29 0.71 -3.82
CA GLY A 86 -1.26 2.07 -3.28
C GLY A 86 -2.45 2.91 -3.72
N THR A 87 -3.66 2.34 -3.73
CA THR A 87 -4.86 3.13 -4.10
C THR A 87 -5.16 4.24 -3.09
N ILE A 88 -4.82 4.07 -1.81
CA ILE A 88 -5.02 5.10 -0.77
C ILE A 88 -3.72 5.56 -0.10
N THR A 89 -2.56 5.20 -0.65
CA THR A 89 -1.24 5.66 -0.20
C THR A 89 -0.25 5.61 -1.35
N ASP A 90 0.86 6.35 -1.31
CA ASP A 90 1.88 6.18 -2.33
C ASP A 90 2.64 4.86 -2.09
N ALA A 91 2.67 3.98 -3.10
CA ALA A 91 3.27 2.65 -3.03
C ALA A 91 4.80 2.70 -2.89
N TYR A 92 5.44 3.75 -3.40
CA TYR A 92 6.89 3.95 -3.35
C TYR A 92 7.29 5.13 -2.46
N GLN A 93 6.50 5.45 -1.44
CA GLN A 93 6.88 6.44 -0.43
C GLN A 93 8.20 6.06 0.28
N PRO A 94 8.92 6.99 0.93
CA PRO A 94 10.29 6.78 1.43
C PRO A 94 10.53 5.50 2.25
N VAL A 95 9.55 5.02 3.02
CA VAL A 95 9.65 3.76 3.77
C VAL A 95 9.81 2.51 2.89
N GLU A 96 9.40 2.56 1.63
CA GLU A 96 9.59 1.47 0.68
C GLU A 96 11.07 1.16 0.47
N ALA A 97 11.95 2.18 0.51
CA ALA A 97 13.40 1.97 0.41
C ALA A 97 13.99 1.15 1.58
N LEU A 98 13.25 0.99 2.67
CA LEU A 98 13.67 0.22 3.84
C LEU A 98 13.00 -1.15 3.94
N TYR A 99 11.68 -1.20 3.70
CA TYR A 99 10.91 -2.42 3.94
C TYR A 99 10.62 -3.21 2.66
N GLU A 100 10.67 -2.56 1.49
CA GLU A 100 10.47 -3.14 0.17
C GLU A 100 9.14 -3.94 0.05
N ILE A 101 8.10 -3.52 0.78
CA ILE A 101 6.86 -4.29 0.87
C ILE A 101 6.12 -4.24 -0.46
N THR A 102 6.12 -3.10 -1.15
CA THR A 102 5.55 -2.97 -2.50
C THR A 102 6.29 -3.90 -3.45
N GLN A 103 7.62 -3.84 -3.48
CA GLN A 103 8.41 -4.67 -4.40
C GLN A 103 8.27 -6.17 -4.14
N LYS A 104 8.26 -6.59 -2.86
CA LYS A 104 7.99 -7.98 -2.46
C LYS A 104 6.57 -8.41 -2.86
N SER A 105 5.59 -7.51 -2.75
CA SER A 105 4.21 -7.80 -3.14
C SER A 105 4.07 -7.95 -4.66
N LEU A 106 4.72 -7.10 -5.46
CA LEU A 106 4.70 -7.19 -6.91
C LEU A 106 5.28 -8.52 -7.40
N LYS A 107 6.40 -8.96 -6.83
CA LYS A 107 6.98 -10.29 -7.11
C LYS A 107 5.97 -11.42 -6.87
N VAL A 108 5.20 -11.34 -5.78
CA VAL A 108 4.16 -12.34 -5.46
C VAL A 108 3.03 -12.29 -6.49
N LEU A 109 2.49 -11.09 -6.78
CA LEU A 109 1.41 -10.91 -7.76
C LEU A 109 1.78 -11.44 -9.14
N PHE A 110 2.94 -11.02 -9.66
CA PHE A 110 3.40 -11.40 -11.00
C PHE A 110 3.70 -12.89 -11.10
N SER A 111 4.25 -13.51 -10.05
CA SER A 111 4.47 -14.96 -10.03
C SER A 111 3.18 -15.80 -10.12
N ALA A 112 2.03 -15.19 -9.82
CA ALA A 112 0.72 -15.83 -9.83
C ALA A 112 -0.20 -15.36 -10.99
N GLY A 113 0.32 -14.55 -11.92
CA GLY A 113 -0.43 -14.08 -13.09
C GLY A 113 -1.41 -12.94 -12.81
N PHE A 114 -1.24 -12.19 -11.71
CA PHE A 114 -1.97 -10.95 -11.49
C PHE A 114 -1.29 -9.79 -12.22
N HIS A 115 -2.08 -8.78 -12.60
CA HIS A 115 -1.58 -7.52 -13.13
C HIS A 115 -1.58 -6.46 -12.03
N ALA A 116 -0.68 -5.49 -12.10
CA ALA A 116 -0.60 -4.39 -11.15
C ALA A 116 -0.77 -3.05 -11.86
N SER A 117 -1.56 -2.16 -11.26
CA SER A 117 -1.69 -0.76 -11.64
C SER A 117 -1.20 0.10 -10.48
N ILE A 118 -0.22 0.96 -10.74
CA ILE A 118 0.43 1.80 -9.73
C ILE A 118 0.38 3.24 -10.19
N GLN A 119 -0.03 4.12 -9.28
CA GLN A 119 0.16 5.56 -9.41
C GLN A 119 1.08 6.02 -8.28
N THR A 120 2.20 6.62 -8.63
CA THR A 120 3.16 7.17 -7.66
C THR A 120 3.56 8.58 -8.06
N LYS A 121 3.85 9.39 -7.05
CA LYS A 121 4.46 10.73 -7.18
C LYS A 121 5.93 10.72 -6.77
N ASN A 122 6.47 9.57 -6.40
CA ASN A 122 7.87 9.42 -6.04
C ASN A 122 8.69 8.99 -7.26
N PRO A 123 9.86 9.60 -7.53
CA PRO A 123 10.80 9.09 -8.54
C PRO A 123 11.42 7.73 -8.17
N LEU A 124 11.28 7.29 -6.92
CA LEU A 124 11.68 5.97 -6.48
C LEU A 124 10.80 4.91 -7.17
N ILE A 125 11.24 4.38 -8.30
CA ILE A 125 10.64 3.20 -8.95
C ILE A 125 11.72 2.11 -8.90
N LEU A 126 11.50 1.09 -8.06
CA LEU A 126 12.45 -0.01 -7.77
C LEU A 126 12.16 -1.27 -8.58
#